data_AF-A0A2D4FDU1-F1
#
_entry.id   AF-A0A2D4FDU1-F1
#
_cell.length_a   1.000
_cell.length_b   1.000
_cell.length_c   1.000
_cell.angle_alpha   90.00
_cell.angle_beta   90.00
_cell.angle_gamma   90.00
#
_symmetry.space_group_name_H-M   'P 1'
#
loop_
_entity.id
_entity.type
_entity.pdbx_description
1 polymer ?
#
loop_
_entity_poly.entity_id
_entity_poly.type
_entity_poly.pdbx_seq_one_letter_code
_entity_poly.pdbx_strand_id
1 'polypeptide(L)'
;MANILAEALEITFEKMKDAMDETFRVYTRYAIRNKLPREVHIRFTKKTTKAQILQMTRDKTLKYKEKEITVLKQIPRRIREMREYSFLTKELLKRGINYRWLIPEGLLFT
;
A
#
# COMPACT_ATOMS: atom_id res chain seq x y z
N MET A 1 3.03 -14.92 -3.17
CA MET A 1 2.44 -13.57 -3.30
C MET A 1 1.76 -13.39 -4.65
N ALA A 2 2.40 -13.77 -5.76
CA ALA A 2 1.77 -13.76 -7.09
C ALA A 2 0.43 -14.52 -7.14
N ASN A 3 0.29 -15.71 -6.54
CA ASN A 3 -1.01 -16.41 -6.49
C ASN A 3 -2.15 -15.57 -5.89
N ILE A 4 -1.92 -14.94 -4.75
CA ILE A 4 -2.94 -14.14 -4.03
C ILE A 4 -3.37 -12.95 -4.89
N LEU A 5 -2.40 -12.28 -5.52
CA LEU A 5 -2.67 -11.12 -6.37
C LEU A 5 -3.32 -11.51 -7.71
N ALA A 6 -2.94 -12.67 -8.26
CA ALA A 6 -3.49 -13.21 -9.49
C ALA A 6 -4.97 -13.60 -9.28
N GLU A 7 -5.28 -14.29 -8.19
CA GLU A 7 -6.64 -14.63 -7.78
C GLU A 7 -7.49 -13.37 -7.55
N ALA A 8 -6.93 -12.37 -6.86
CA ALA A 8 -7.63 -11.12 -6.60
C ALA A 8 -7.95 -10.29 -7.84
N LEU A 9 -7.15 -10.44 -8.91
CA LEU A 9 -7.34 -9.73 -10.18
C LEU A 9 -7.95 -10.62 -11.26
N GLU A 10 -8.24 -11.90 -10.97
CA GLU A 10 -8.71 -12.89 -11.93
C GLU A 10 -7.79 -13.03 -13.16
N ILE A 11 -6.48 -12.88 -12.94
CA ILE A 11 -5.44 -12.99 -13.97
C ILE A 11 -4.70 -14.32 -13.80
N THR A 12 -4.12 -14.86 -14.88
CA THR A 12 -3.24 -16.03 -14.79
C THR A 12 -2.00 -15.76 -13.95
N PHE A 13 -1.54 -16.78 -13.22
CA PHE A 13 -0.34 -16.70 -12.37
C PHE A 13 0.90 -16.21 -13.14
N GLU A 14 1.09 -16.69 -14.36
CA GLU A 14 2.23 -16.35 -15.23
C GLU A 14 2.27 -14.85 -15.53
N LYS A 15 1.14 -14.27 -15.96
CA LYS A 15 1.03 -12.83 -16.21
C LYS A 15 1.31 -12.00 -14.96
N MET A 16 0.89 -12.48 -13.79
CA MET A 16 1.19 -11.80 -12.53
C MET A 16 2.68 -11.89 -12.16
N LYS A 17 3.30 -13.05 -12.40
CA LYS A 17 4.73 -13.25 -12.18
C LYS A 17 5.56 -12.35 -13.08
N ASP A 18 5.20 -12.21 -14.35
CA ASP A 18 5.89 -11.32 -15.29
C ASP A 18 5.73 -9.84 -14.95
N ALA A 19 4.62 -9.47 -14.29
CA ALA A 19 4.38 -8.11 -13.82
C ALA A 19 5.16 -7.77 -12.54
N MET A 20 5.64 -8.78 -11.81
CA MET A 20 6.38 -8.65 -10.56
C MET A 20 7.88 -8.72 -10.86
N ASP A 21 8.60 -7.65 -10.52
CA ASP A 21 10.03 -7.52 -10.77
C ASP A 21 10.83 -8.10 -9.60
N GLU A 22 10.64 -7.51 -8.42
CA GLU A 22 11.33 -7.95 -7.20
C GLU A 22 10.31 -8.18 -6.07
N THR A 23 10.52 -9.25 -5.30
CA THR A 23 9.80 -9.48 -4.05
C THR A 23 10.77 -9.75 -2.92
N PHE A 24 10.67 -8.97 -1.84
CA PHE A 24 11.52 -9.17 -0.67
C PHE A 24 10.77 -8.91 0.62
N ARG A 25 11.20 -9.60 1.68
CA ARG A 25 10.66 -9.41 3.02
C ARG A 25 11.53 -8.39 3.77
N VAL A 26 10.91 -7.37 4.33
CA VAL A 26 11.64 -6.31 5.04
C VAL A 26 11.91 -6.74 6.48
N TYR A 27 13.16 -6.62 6.89
CA TYR A 27 13.61 -6.93 8.24
C TYR A 27 13.76 -5.64 9.04
N THR A 28 12.73 -5.27 9.80
CA THR A 28 12.81 -4.15 10.75
C THR A 28 13.04 -4.67 12.17
N ARG A 29 13.91 -4.00 12.93
CA ARG A 29 14.09 -4.30 14.38
C ARG A 29 12.78 -4.13 15.15
N TYR A 30 11.94 -3.20 14.72
CA TYR A 30 10.62 -2.97 15.28
C TYR A 30 9.72 -4.21 15.20
N ALA A 31 9.62 -4.87 14.04
CA ALA A 31 8.80 -6.06 13.89
C ALA A 31 9.29 -7.21 14.78
N ILE A 32 10.61 -7.37 14.92
CA ILE A 32 11.22 -8.40 15.77
C ILE A 32 10.90 -8.12 17.26
N ARG A 33 11.13 -6.88 17.72
CA ARG A 33 10.91 -6.49 19.12
C ARG A 33 9.45 -6.65 19.54
N ASN A 34 8.52 -6.32 18.66
CA ASN A 34 7.07 -6.35 18.94
C ASN A 34 6.39 -7.66 18.51
N LYS A 35 7.15 -8.67 18.06
CA LYS A 35 6.62 -9.96 17.56
C LYS A 35 5.54 -9.80 16.46
N LEU A 36 5.69 -8.78 15.60
CA LEU A 36 4.77 -8.48 14.50
C LEU A 36 5.14 -9.27 13.23
N PRO A 37 4.16 -9.59 12.37
CA PRO A 37 4.45 -10.14 11.05
C PRO A 37 5.29 -9.16 10.24
N ARG A 38 6.27 -9.69 9.50
CA ARG A 38 7.18 -8.88 8.68
C ARG A 38 6.51 -8.47 7.37
N GLU A 39 6.77 -7.25 6.95
CA GLU A 39 6.25 -6.68 5.71
C GLU A 39 6.89 -7.33 4.48
N VAL A 40 6.11 -7.49 3.41
CA VAL A 40 6.58 -7.97 2.11
C VAL A 40 6.46 -6.83 1.12
N HIS A 41 7.58 -6.43 0.54
CA HIS A 41 7.63 -5.41 -0.49
C HIS A 41 7.67 -6.08 -1.86
N ILE A 42 6.86 -5.53 -2.76
CA ILE A 42 6.76 -5.98 -4.14
C ILE A 42 7.05 -4.78 -5.03
N ARG A 43 8.07 -4.92 -5.88
CA ARG A 43 8.32 -4.03 -6.99
C ARG A 43 7.58 -4.59 -8.21
N PHE A 44 6.78 -3.74 -8.84
CA PHE A 44 6.08 -4.08 -10.07
C PHE A 44 6.75 -3.38 -11.24
N THR A 45 6.82 -4.06 -12.38
CA THR A 45 7.38 -3.53 -13.63
C THR A 45 6.54 -2.36 -14.16
N LYS A 46 5.20 -2.50 -14.08
CA LYS A 46 4.24 -1.49 -14.55
C LYS A 46 3.56 -0.77 -13.39
N LYS A 47 3.51 0.56 -13.47
CA LYS A 47 2.78 1.40 -12.50
C LYS A 47 1.26 1.17 -12.55
N THR A 48 0.72 0.77 -13.70
CA THR A 48 -0.71 0.49 -13.91
C THR A 48 -1.19 -0.69 -13.07
N THR A 49 -0.45 -1.80 -13.07
CA THR A 49 -0.74 -2.98 -12.25
C THR A 49 -0.77 -2.64 -10.77
N LYS A 50 0.21 -1.84 -10.29
CA LYS A 50 0.22 -1.34 -8.91
C LYS A 50 -1.02 -0.51 -8.58
N ALA A 51 -1.45 0.36 -9.49
CA ALA A 51 -2.63 1.20 -9.28
C ALA A 51 -3.92 0.37 -9.23
N GLN A 52 -4.07 -0.61 -10.12
CA GLN A 52 -5.20 -1.55 -10.13
C GLN A 52 -5.30 -2.34 -8.83
N ILE A 53 -4.17 -2.86 -8.33
CA ILE A 53 -4.12 -3.57 -7.05
C ILE A 53 -4.56 -2.65 -5.90
N LEU A 54 -4.05 -1.41 -5.86
CA LEU A 54 -4.41 -0.46 -4.82
C LEU A 54 -5.88 -0.05 -4.86
N GLN A 55 -6.49 0.06 -6.05
CA GLN A 55 -7.91 0.32 -6.20
C GLN A 55 -8.73 -0.89 -5.72
N MET A 56 -8.40 -2.09 -6.19
CA MET A 56 -9.07 -3.33 -5.79
C MET A 56 -9.04 -3.54 -4.28
N THR A 57 -7.91 -3.25 -3.61
CA THR A 57 -7.78 -3.40 -2.15
C THR A 57 -8.63 -2.42 -1.34
N ARG A 58 -9.14 -1.34 -1.96
CA ARG A 58 -10.12 -0.45 -1.32
C ARG A 58 -11.53 -1.05 -1.40
N ASP A 59 -11.82 -1.72 -2.50
CA ASP A 59 -13.15 -2.26 -2.80
C ASP A 59 -13.36 -3.65 -2.18
N LYS A 60 -12.30 -4.48 -2.15
CA LYS A 60 -12.33 -5.86 -1.64
C LYS A 60 -11.20 -6.11 -0.64
N THR A 61 -11.53 -6.80 0.44
CA THR A 61 -10.53 -7.27 1.42
C THR A 61 -9.82 -8.51 0.89
N LEU A 62 -8.48 -8.49 0.91
CA LEU A 62 -7.67 -9.64 0.51
C LEU A 62 -7.53 -10.60 1.69
N LYS A 63 -7.74 -11.89 1.45
CA LYS A 63 -7.57 -12.94 2.45
C LYS A 63 -6.53 -13.95 1.99
N TYR A 64 -5.72 -14.43 2.93
CA TYR A 64 -4.79 -15.53 2.73
C TYR A 64 -4.84 -16.46 3.91
N LYS A 65 -5.18 -17.74 3.66
CA LYS A 65 -5.39 -18.74 4.73
C LYS A 65 -6.29 -18.19 5.84
N GLU A 66 -7.43 -17.63 5.43
CA GLU A 66 -8.46 -17.03 6.30
C GLU A 66 -8.04 -15.75 7.05
N LYS A 67 -6.79 -15.31 6.93
CA LYS A 67 -6.31 -14.07 7.53
C LYS A 67 -6.38 -12.92 6.55
N GLU A 68 -6.88 -11.78 7.02
CA GLU A 68 -6.95 -10.57 6.22
C GLU A 68 -5.55 -9.97 6.02
N ILE A 69 -5.27 -9.57 4.78
CA ILE A 69 -4.05 -8.89 4.39
C ILE A 69 -4.39 -7.46 4.05
N THR A 70 -3.69 -6.53 4.69
CA THR A 70 -3.73 -5.11 4.34
C THR A 70 -2.63 -4.80 3.33
N VAL A 71 -2.99 -4.16 2.22
CA VAL A 71 -2.04 -3.72 1.19
C VAL A 71 -1.93 -2.20 1.25
N LEU A 72 -0.69 -1.72 1.35
CA LEU A 72 -0.40 -0.28 1.44
C LEU A 72 0.60 0.13 0.37
N LYS A 73 0.50 1.38 -0.08
CA LYS A 73 1.50 1.98 -0.95
C LYS A 73 2.77 2.27 -0.13
N GLN A 74 3.91 1.76 -0.59
CA GLN A 74 5.19 2.14 0.00
C GLN A 74 5.47 3.62 -0.24
N ILE A 75 5.70 4.37 0.83
CA ILE A 75 6.09 5.78 0.82
C ILE A 75 7.46 5.89 1.49
N PRO A 76 8.46 6.49 0.82
CA PRO A 76 9.77 6.74 1.43
C PRO A 76 9.66 7.51 2.75
N ARG A 77 10.48 7.15 3.72
CA ARG A 77 10.45 7.74 5.06
C ARG A 77 10.61 9.26 5.05
N ARG A 78 11.52 9.80 4.21
CA ARG A 78 11.73 11.24 4.05
C ARG A 78 10.43 11.99 3.72
N ILE A 79 9.67 11.48 2.75
CA ILE A 79 8.38 12.04 2.34
C ILE A 79 7.33 11.90 3.45
N ARG A 80 7.38 10.82 4.25
CA ARG A 80 6.48 10.64 5.38
C ARG A 80 6.77 11.63 6.51
N GLU A 81 8.04 11.94 6.76
CA GLU A 81 8.49 12.90 7.78
C GLU A 81 8.18 14.34 7.37
N MET A 82 8.27 14.68 6.07
CA MET A 82 7.88 15.99 5.51
C MET A 82 6.38 16.31 5.62
N ARG A 83 5.53 15.37 6.06
CA ARG A 83 4.09 15.63 6.26
C ARG A 83 3.83 16.37 7.57
N GLU A 84 4.33 17.61 7.66
CA GLU A 84 4.21 18.48 8.84
C GLU A 84 2.77 18.99 9.06
N TYR A 85 1.94 18.99 8.02
CA TYR A 85 0.55 19.43 8.04
C TYR A 85 -0.43 18.47 8.75
N SER A 86 0.05 17.63 9.66
CA SER A 86 -0.80 16.70 10.42
C SER A 86 -1.89 17.43 11.21
N PHE A 87 -1.60 18.64 11.70
CA PHE A 87 -2.57 19.49 12.39
C PHE A 87 -3.72 19.91 11.46
N LEU A 88 -3.43 20.33 10.22
CA LEU A 88 -4.45 20.70 9.23
C LEU A 88 -5.33 19.50 8.89
N THR A 89 -4.76 18.31 8.70
CA THR A 89 -5.57 17.12 8.41
C THR A 89 -6.55 16.77 9.53
N LYS A 90 -6.18 17.00 10.80
CA LYS A 90 -7.09 16.80 11.93
C LYS A 90 -8.24 17.80 11.90
N GLU A 91 -7.98 19.06 11.55
CA GLU A 91 -9.04 20.07 11.42
C GLU A 91 -9.97 19.79 10.22
N LEU A 92 -9.41 19.40 9.08
CA LEU A 92 -10.19 19.07 7.88
C LEU A 92 -11.10 17.87 8.12
N LEU A 93 -10.60 16.84 8.81
CA LEU A 93 -11.41 15.69 9.23
C LEU A 93 -12.57 16.12 10.14
N LYS A 94 -12.31 17.00 11.12
CA LYS A 94 -13.38 17.53 12.00
C LYS A 94 -14.45 18.30 11.23
N ARG A 95 -14.07 19.02 10.18
CA ARG A 95 -14.98 19.79 9.33
C ARG A 95 -15.63 18.96 8.23
N GLY A 96 -15.32 17.67 8.11
CA GLY A 96 -15.84 16.79 7.06
C GLY A 96 -15.33 17.14 5.65
N ILE A 97 -14.22 17.88 5.54
CA ILE A 97 -13.66 18.28 4.24
C ILE A 97 -12.81 17.14 3.69
N ASN A 98 -13.08 16.77 2.45
CA ASN A 98 -12.28 15.76 1.75
C ASN A 98 -10.92 16.35 1.38
N TYR A 99 -9.87 15.61 1.70
CA TYR A 99 -8.51 15.98 1.31
C TYR A 99 -7.76 14.80 0.71
N ARG A 100 -6.82 15.11 -0.18
CA ARG A 100 -5.89 14.14 -0.76
C ARG A 100 -4.47 14.64 -0.59
N TRP A 101 -3.59 13.76 -0.12
CA TRP A 101 -2.16 14.02 -0.08
C TRP A 101 -1.57 13.95 -1.49
N LEU A 102 -0.96 15.04 -1.93
CA LEU A 102 -0.07 15.04 -3.08
C LEU A 102 1.33 14.58 -2.64
N ILE A 103 2.06 13.97 -3.56
CA ILE A 103 3.45 13.52 -3.34
C ILE A 103 4.30 14.33 -4.32
N PRO A 104 5.40 14.98 -3.90
CA PRO A 104 6.10 14.82 -2.61
C PRO A 104 5.52 15.61 -1.44
N GLU A 105 5.01 16.82 -1.68
CA GLU A 105 4.38 17.68 -0.66
C GLU A 105 3.09 18.30 -1.23
N GLY A 106 2.16 18.68 -0.34
CA GLY A 106 0.90 19.33 -0.70
C GLY A 106 -0.36 18.57 -0.29
N LEU A 107 -1.40 19.34 0.00
CA LEU A 107 -2.75 18.87 0.28
C LEU A 107 -3.69 19.47 -0.77
N LEU A 108 -4.45 18.60 -1.43
CA LEU A 108 -5.55 19.01 -2.30
C LEU A 108 -6.85 18.91 -1.52
N PHE A 109 -7.66 19.96 -1.57
CA PHE A 109 -8.99 20.02 -0.96
C PHE A 109 -10.04 20.00 -2.08
N THR A 110 -11.19 19.38 -1.82
CA THR A 110 -12.35 19.34 -2.72
C THR A 110 -13.59 19.59 -1.89
#